data_AF-K5WCK7-F1
#
_entry.id   AF-K5WCK7-F1
#
_cell.length_a   1.000
_cell.length_b   1.000
_cell.length_c   1.000
_cell.angle_alpha   90.00
_cell.angle_beta   90.00
_cell.angle_gamma   90.00
#
_symmetry.space_group_name_H-M   'P 1'
#
loop_
_entity.id
_entity.type
_entity.pdbx_description
1 polymer ?
#
loop_
_entity_poly.entity_id
_entity_poly.type
_entity_poly.pdbx_seq_one_letter_code
_entity_poly.pdbx_strand_id
1 'polypeptide(L)'
;MQMAASGIVSIRHLFRSECSGIGEIYTLTPSTPSTLSTVPLQQMHVGQGAIPNALADIPCDRLPIGDLLAKLNKVLGTSYTLKAPGVRDCLEYELSTLHDFGEVYGTLRSEWSYWRSSEDSAAALARMKDRRDKVKERRDGTIRGHTIQDSGIPPRRVWDLYSNRVLPFHVMPRADREDDGWLPSNLWTVSHSWVHEQEREPVMTAINGYQWPVSLPRGTSLDHVRIELLNMGAMYVWLDVSCLWQGGVKDDDKTRLEEWKLDVPTIGHIYRAKPRERPCITYFNGLGLPFDPSPAVVESDRHWFSRVWTVQETRWGWLPGGLTATPHADGPKFFSRLQDVLQSLTGFHAIEAIRNRHCTTDVDRIAGLAYFLGCPTLPLYDRSASLESAWALLIKHMDTSQRTSLFVRYESDVPFGLFISWAGFLRLTSRLAADFRWGQLELKLKDPLDVYTNEPGQYHHVPSATEPCYIISPPDDTHQGSGPQVLQLRFYGRTDPITAQVSTTRRHGCLVSSVPYRLLRVELWGTIWVAVEVVGERELRGKKALEVIKWGVIKMGSGQGRKLRKLGLVSKDTGVVYLSSEEALARSKHVDRYMEAFNRTKENRRAEIGS
;
A
#
# COMPACT_ATOMS: atom_id res chain seq x y z
N MET A 1 14.10 34.91 1.70
CA MET A 1 13.13 35.74 2.46
C MET A 1 13.77 36.91 3.18
N GLN A 2 14.74 36.73 4.09
CA GLN A 2 15.41 37.85 4.77
C GLN A 2 16.06 38.85 3.79
N MET A 3 16.65 38.36 2.69
CA MET A 3 17.17 39.20 1.61
C MET A 3 16.08 40.00 0.88
N ALA A 4 14.86 39.47 0.77
CA ALA A 4 13.75 40.21 0.17
C ALA A 4 13.13 41.22 1.14
N ALA A 5 12.99 40.85 2.41
CA ALA A 5 12.54 41.76 3.47
C ALA A 5 13.49 42.96 3.67
N SER A 6 14.79 42.76 3.43
CA SER A 6 15.81 43.82 3.47
C SER A 6 15.95 44.58 2.14
N GLY A 7 15.13 44.28 1.13
CA GLY A 7 15.17 44.94 -0.18
C GLY A 7 16.38 44.56 -1.07
N ILE A 8 17.23 43.64 -0.62
CA ILE A 8 18.44 43.21 -1.35
C ILE A 8 18.07 42.45 -2.64
N VAL A 9 16.99 41.66 -2.60
CA VAL A 9 16.50 40.88 -3.75
C VAL A 9 14.98 41.01 -3.85
N SER A 10 14.45 41.32 -5.04
CA SER A 10 12.98 41.30 -5.22
C SER A 10 12.42 39.90 -4.97
N ILE A 11 11.31 39.81 -4.23
CA ILE A 11 10.63 38.54 -3.90
C ILE A 11 10.30 37.73 -5.16
N ARG A 12 10.02 38.39 -6.29
CA ARG A 12 9.77 37.72 -7.57
C ARG A 12 10.97 36.92 -8.07
N HIS A 13 12.19 37.38 -7.83
CA HIS A 13 13.40 36.65 -8.23
C HIS A 13 13.65 35.42 -7.36
N LEU A 14 13.15 35.40 -6.12
CA LEU A 14 13.31 34.24 -5.23
C LEU A 14 12.44 33.05 -5.63
N PHE A 15 11.29 33.31 -6.25
CA PHE A 15 10.29 32.28 -6.61
C PHE A 15 10.13 32.12 -8.13
N ARG A 16 11.09 32.60 -8.91
CA ARG A 16 11.10 32.41 -10.35
C ARG A 16 11.63 31.02 -10.69
N SER A 17 10.81 30.19 -11.32
CA SER A 17 11.25 28.90 -11.85
C SER A 17 12.28 29.10 -12.97
N GLU A 18 13.13 28.11 -13.20
CA GLU A 18 13.94 28.10 -14.43
C GLU A 18 12.99 28.05 -15.64
N CYS A 19 13.03 29.07 -16.50
CA CYS A 19 12.22 29.16 -17.72
C CYS A 19 13.14 28.98 -18.92
N SER A 20 12.91 27.94 -19.72
CA SER A 20 13.68 27.65 -20.94
C SER A 20 12.88 27.82 -22.24
N GLY A 21 11.59 28.16 -22.16
CA GLY A 21 10.68 28.28 -23.30
C GLY A 21 10.27 29.73 -23.63
N ILE A 22 9.49 29.88 -24.71
CA ILE A 22 9.02 31.17 -25.28
C ILE A 22 7.61 31.55 -24.75
N GLY A 23 6.96 30.66 -24.00
CA GLY A 23 5.60 30.89 -23.49
C GLY A 23 5.54 31.96 -22.40
N GLU A 24 4.33 32.44 -22.13
CA GLU A 24 4.08 33.49 -21.15
C GLU A 24 4.43 33.04 -19.72
N ILE A 25 5.04 33.96 -18.97
CA ILE A 25 5.36 33.77 -17.54
C ILE A 25 4.19 34.33 -16.73
N TYR A 26 3.66 33.51 -15.83
CA TYR A 26 2.59 33.88 -14.92
C TYR A 26 3.13 34.08 -13.51
N THR A 27 2.49 34.97 -12.76
CA THR A 27 2.71 35.12 -11.32
C THR A 27 1.45 34.65 -10.60
N LEU A 28 1.62 33.67 -9.72
CA LEU A 28 0.56 33.13 -8.89
C LEU A 28 0.76 33.60 -7.45
N THR A 29 -0.33 34.02 -6.82
CA THR A 29 -0.40 34.36 -5.39
C THR A 29 -1.69 33.78 -4.82
N PRO A 30 -1.74 33.41 -3.53
CA PRO A 30 -2.96 32.90 -2.93
C PRO A 30 -4.12 33.90 -3.04
N SER A 31 -5.33 33.42 -3.33
CA SER A 31 -6.52 34.28 -3.48
C SER A 31 -6.94 34.99 -2.19
N THR A 32 -6.63 34.38 -1.04
CA THR A 32 -6.80 34.99 0.28
C THR A 32 -5.42 35.30 0.86
N PRO A 33 -5.15 36.56 1.25
CA PRO A 33 -3.93 36.87 1.98
C PRO A 33 -4.00 36.13 3.32
N SER A 34 -3.19 35.09 3.46
CA SER A 34 -2.98 34.47 4.75
C SER A 34 -2.20 35.45 5.60
N THR A 35 -2.85 36.02 6.61
CA THR A 35 -2.19 36.76 7.69
C THR A 35 -1.23 35.88 8.51
N LEU A 36 -1.09 34.59 8.14
CA LEU A 36 -0.35 33.54 8.83
C LEU A 36 0.73 32.86 7.98
N SER A 37 0.93 33.21 6.70
CA SER A 37 1.86 32.43 5.83
C SER A 37 3.33 32.76 6.12
N THR A 38 3.80 32.18 7.23
CA THR A 38 5.21 32.06 7.62
C THR A 38 5.96 31.05 6.76
N VAL A 39 5.25 30.34 5.88
CA VAL A 39 5.76 29.34 4.93
C VAL A 39 6.17 30.05 3.63
N PRO A 40 7.46 30.24 3.34
CA PRO A 40 7.90 31.04 2.22
C PRO A 40 7.40 30.52 0.86
N LEU A 41 7.41 29.19 0.67
CA LEU A 41 7.07 28.57 -0.61
C LEU A 41 5.59 28.70 -0.97
N GLN A 42 4.71 29.13 -0.05
CA GLN A 42 3.28 29.32 -0.31
C GLN A 42 2.94 30.75 -0.79
N GLN A 43 3.90 31.68 -0.74
CA GLN A 43 3.59 33.11 -0.91
C GLN A 43 3.40 33.52 -2.37
N MET A 44 4.24 32.99 -3.26
CA MET A 44 4.25 33.37 -4.67
C MET A 44 4.92 32.28 -5.49
N HIS A 45 4.43 32.07 -6.71
CA HIS A 45 5.14 31.32 -7.73
C HIS A 45 5.23 32.16 -9.00
N VAL A 46 6.41 32.20 -9.64
CA VAL A 46 6.60 32.86 -10.93
C VAL A 46 7.14 31.83 -11.92
N GLY A 47 6.35 31.43 -12.90
CA GLY A 47 6.73 30.34 -13.79
C GLY A 47 5.98 30.34 -15.11
N GLN A 48 6.53 29.62 -16.08
CA GLN A 48 5.92 29.43 -17.39
C GLN A 48 4.91 28.29 -17.35
N GLY A 49 3.75 28.46 -18.00
CA GLY A 49 2.74 27.41 -18.17
C GLY A 49 1.83 27.17 -16.95
N ALA A 50 2.23 27.56 -15.74
CA ALA A 50 1.34 27.49 -14.57
C ALA A 50 0.31 28.63 -14.62
N ILE A 51 -0.87 28.37 -15.22
CA ILE A 51 -1.86 29.40 -15.52
C ILE A 51 -2.62 29.86 -14.26
N PRO A 52 -3.01 31.14 -14.17
CA PRO A 52 -3.83 31.65 -13.06
C PRO A 52 -5.27 31.12 -13.14
N ASN A 53 -5.96 31.09 -11.99
CA ASN A 53 -7.35 30.62 -11.91
C ASN A 53 -8.28 31.40 -12.85
N ALA A 54 -8.10 32.72 -12.97
CA ALA A 54 -8.88 33.55 -13.91
C ALA A 54 -8.76 33.13 -15.38
N LEU A 55 -7.66 32.47 -15.78
CA LEU A 55 -7.49 31.92 -17.13
C LEU A 55 -8.02 30.48 -17.20
N ALA A 56 -7.77 29.66 -16.18
CA ALA A 56 -8.26 28.28 -16.11
C ALA A 56 -9.79 28.21 -16.08
N ASP A 57 -10.43 29.09 -15.32
CA ASP A 57 -11.86 29.08 -15.02
C ASP A 57 -12.71 29.69 -16.15
N ILE A 58 -12.11 30.05 -17.31
CA ILE A 58 -12.88 30.56 -18.45
C ILE A 58 -13.72 29.42 -19.03
N PRO A 59 -15.07 29.53 -19.03
CA PRO A 59 -15.94 28.51 -19.60
C PRO A 59 -15.70 28.29 -21.10
N CYS A 60 -15.74 27.03 -21.54
CA CYS A 60 -15.55 26.66 -22.94
C CYS A 60 -16.61 27.26 -23.88
N ASP A 61 -17.85 27.42 -23.40
CA ASP A 61 -18.95 28.03 -24.16
C ASP A 61 -18.71 29.51 -24.51
N ARG A 62 -17.82 30.17 -23.77
CA ARG A 62 -17.37 31.55 -23.99
C ARG A 62 -16.07 31.65 -24.78
N LEU A 63 -15.53 30.52 -25.25
CA LEU A 63 -14.28 30.46 -26.00
C LEU A 63 -14.51 29.88 -27.39
N PRO A 64 -14.74 30.75 -28.40
CA PRO A 64 -14.65 30.33 -29.79
C PRO A 64 -13.33 29.61 -30.05
N ILE A 65 -13.35 28.58 -30.90
CA ILE A 65 -12.18 27.72 -31.16
C ILE A 65 -10.91 28.49 -31.56
N GLY A 66 -11.05 29.62 -32.25
CA GLY A 66 -9.94 30.51 -32.60
C GLY A 66 -9.30 31.18 -31.38
N ASP A 67 -10.13 31.66 -30.44
CA ASP A 67 -9.67 32.29 -29.20
C ASP A 67 -9.06 31.26 -28.25
N LEU A 68 -9.63 30.05 -28.20
CA LEU A 68 -9.06 28.91 -27.48
C LEU A 68 -7.64 28.61 -27.98
N LEU A 69 -7.47 28.45 -29.30
CA LEU A 69 -6.16 28.19 -29.90
C LEU A 69 -5.17 29.35 -29.63
N ALA A 70 -5.62 30.60 -29.72
CA ALA A 70 -4.80 31.76 -29.44
C ALA A 70 -4.29 31.76 -27.98
N LYS A 71 -5.15 31.42 -27.01
CA LYS A 71 -4.76 31.28 -25.61
C LYS A 71 -3.79 30.12 -25.39
N LEU A 72 -4.04 28.94 -25.97
CA LEU A 72 -3.13 27.79 -25.89
C LEU A 72 -1.75 28.14 -26.46
N ASN A 73 -1.70 28.75 -27.65
CA ASN A 73 -0.49 29.23 -28.28
C ASN A 73 0.28 30.23 -27.39
N LYS A 74 -0.43 31.16 -26.75
CA LYS A 74 0.16 32.15 -25.84
C LYS A 74 0.78 31.49 -24.60
N VAL A 75 0.06 30.56 -23.96
CA VAL A 75 0.53 29.84 -22.77
C VAL A 75 1.72 28.95 -23.10
N LEU A 76 1.67 28.22 -24.21
CA LEU A 76 2.65 27.21 -24.59
C LEU A 76 3.80 27.75 -25.44
N GLY A 77 3.72 29.01 -25.89
CA GLY A 77 4.73 29.64 -26.73
C GLY A 77 4.78 29.08 -28.16
N THR A 78 3.62 28.68 -28.71
CA THR A 78 3.49 28.11 -30.05
C THR A 78 2.73 29.05 -30.99
N SER A 79 2.72 28.73 -32.29
CA SER A 79 2.05 29.54 -33.32
C SER A 79 1.23 28.68 -34.28
N TYR A 80 0.57 27.63 -33.78
CA TYR A 80 -0.27 26.76 -34.61
C TYR A 80 -1.47 27.52 -35.15
N THR A 81 -1.99 27.06 -36.29
CA THR A 81 -3.20 27.61 -36.91
C THR A 81 -4.24 26.52 -37.04
N LEU A 82 -5.53 26.88 -37.11
CA LEU A 82 -6.61 25.91 -37.36
C LEU A 82 -6.52 25.22 -38.73
N LYS A 83 -5.65 25.70 -39.63
CA LYS A 83 -5.38 25.07 -40.92
C LYS A 83 -4.34 23.95 -40.82
N ALA A 84 -3.60 23.89 -39.71
CA ALA A 84 -2.68 22.78 -39.48
C ALA A 84 -3.49 21.48 -39.35
N PRO A 85 -3.14 20.42 -40.12
CA PRO A 85 -3.75 19.10 -39.98
C PRO A 85 -3.92 18.70 -38.52
N GLY A 86 -5.09 18.16 -38.15
CA GLY A 86 -5.41 17.60 -36.83
C GLY A 86 -5.65 18.58 -35.67
N VAL A 87 -5.18 19.84 -35.76
CA VAL A 87 -5.34 20.82 -34.66
C VAL A 87 -6.81 21.13 -34.39
N ARG A 88 -7.59 21.40 -35.44
CA ARG A 88 -9.04 21.66 -35.30
C ARG A 88 -9.75 20.46 -34.69
N ASP A 89 -9.50 19.25 -35.21
CA ASP A 89 -10.15 18.03 -34.75
C ASP A 89 -9.85 17.73 -33.27
N CYS A 90 -8.62 17.99 -32.82
CA CYS A 90 -8.25 17.89 -31.40
C CYS A 90 -9.07 18.85 -30.54
N LEU A 91 -9.11 20.13 -30.92
CA LEU A 91 -9.81 21.15 -30.14
C LEU A 91 -11.32 20.90 -30.10
N GLU A 92 -11.93 20.53 -31.23
CA GLU A 92 -13.36 20.20 -31.30
C GLU A 92 -13.69 18.95 -30.48
N TYR A 93 -12.80 17.94 -30.47
CA TYR A 93 -12.95 16.77 -29.62
C TYR A 93 -12.96 17.13 -28.13
N GLU A 94 -11.98 17.91 -27.66
CA GLU A 94 -11.90 18.31 -26.25
C GLU A 94 -13.08 19.19 -25.83
N LEU A 95 -13.44 20.18 -26.65
CA LEU A 95 -14.58 21.08 -26.40
C LEU A 95 -15.92 20.36 -26.27
N SER A 96 -16.06 19.17 -26.86
CA SER A 96 -17.28 18.38 -26.74
C SER A 96 -17.48 17.75 -25.36
N THR A 97 -16.42 17.71 -24.53
CA THR A 97 -16.44 16.97 -23.25
C THR A 97 -15.97 17.78 -22.04
N LEU A 98 -15.26 18.89 -22.25
CA LEU A 98 -14.61 19.66 -21.18
C LEU A 98 -15.29 21.01 -20.96
N HIS A 99 -15.29 21.46 -19.71
CA HIS A 99 -16.13 22.57 -19.24
C HIS A 99 -15.44 23.93 -19.31
N ASP A 100 -14.12 23.95 -19.09
CA ASP A 100 -13.34 25.18 -19.02
C ASP A 100 -11.96 25.08 -19.69
N PHE A 101 -11.32 26.24 -19.84
CA PHE A 101 -10.00 26.34 -20.46
C PHE A 101 -8.93 25.54 -19.70
N GLY A 102 -9.02 25.47 -18.37
CA GLY A 102 -8.09 24.71 -17.53
C GLY A 102 -8.09 23.23 -17.90
N GLU A 103 -9.28 22.63 -18.04
CA GLU A 103 -9.41 21.23 -18.45
C GLU A 103 -8.82 20.98 -19.83
N VAL A 104 -9.12 21.85 -20.80
CA VAL A 104 -8.58 21.74 -22.17
C VAL A 104 -7.06 21.89 -22.18
N TYR A 105 -6.55 22.91 -21.50
CA TYR A 105 -5.11 23.17 -21.39
C TYR A 105 -4.38 21.99 -20.73
N GLY A 106 -4.86 21.52 -19.59
CA GLY A 106 -4.22 20.43 -18.85
C GLY A 106 -4.26 19.09 -19.58
N THR A 107 -5.34 18.82 -20.33
CA THR A 107 -5.47 17.61 -21.15
C THR A 107 -4.50 17.61 -22.33
N LEU A 108 -4.35 18.76 -22.99
CA LEU A 108 -3.53 18.86 -24.20
C LEU A 108 -2.05 19.13 -23.95
N ARG A 109 -1.67 19.76 -22.83
CA ARG A 109 -0.31 20.28 -22.63
C ARG A 109 0.78 19.20 -22.71
N SER A 110 0.49 17.97 -22.29
CA SER A 110 1.47 16.87 -22.33
C SER A 110 1.77 16.42 -23.75
N GLU A 111 0.77 16.42 -24.64
CA GLU A 111 0.96 16.07 -26.05
C GLU A 111 1.47 17.26 -26.87
N TRP A 112 1.06 18.47 -26.53
CA TRP A 112 1.34 19.70 -27.28
C TRP A 112 2.84 19.96 -27.45
N SER A 113 3.65 19.65 -26.43
CA SER A 113 5.12 19.81 -26.49
C SER A 113 5.80 18.87 -27.49
N TYR A 114 5.12 17.79 -27.92
CA TYR A 114 5.65 16.84 -28.88
C TYR A 114 5.20 17.12 -30.33
N TRP A 115 4.36 18.13 -30.55
CA TRP A 115 3.88 18.50 -31.89
C TRP A 115 4.98 19.23 -32.67
N ARG A 116 5.94 18.49 -33.23
CA ARG A 116 7.03 19.08 -34.04
C ARG A 116 6.56 19.47 -35.44
N SER A 117 5.47 18.87 -35.91
CA SER A 117 4.82 19.09 -37.20
C SER A 117 3.29 18.97 -37.08
N SER A 118 2.55 19.35 -38.13
CA SER A 118 1.09 19.23 -38.12
C SER A 118 0.58 17.78 -38.16
N GLU A 119 1.34 16.86 -38.74
CA GLU A 119 1.02 15.43 -38.80
C GLU A 119 1.03 14.79 -37.39
N ASP A 120 1.74 15.40 -36.43
CA ASP A 120 1.85 14.94 -35.05
C ASP A 120 0.57 15.14 -34.22
N SER A 121 -0.31 16.06 -34.60
CA SER A 121 -1.50 16.39 -33.81
C SER A 121 -2.65 15.39 -34.01
N ALA A 122 -2.88 14.91 -35.24
CA ALA A 122 -3.82 13.82 -35.50
C ALA A 122 -3.37 12.52 -34.81
N ALA A 123 -2.05 12.26 -34.84
CA ALA A 123 -1.46 11.15 -34.09
C ALA A 123 -1.62 11.34 -32.57
N ALA A 124 -1.53 12.57 -32.05
CA ALA A 124 -1.77 12.87 -30.64
C ALA A 124 -3.21 12.56 -30.21
N LEU A 125 -4.21 12.99 -30.99
CA LEU A 125 -5.61 12.67 -30.70
C LEU A 125 -5.85 11.16 -30.63
N ALA A 126 -5.29 10.41 -31.60
CA ALA A 126 -5.37 8.96 -31.61
C ALA A 126 -4.72 8.33 -30.36
N ARG A 127 -3.54 8.82 -29.95
CA ARG A 127 -2.86 8.37 -28.72
C ARG A 127 -3.67 8.68 -27.46
N MET A 128 -4.29 9.86 -27.36
CA MET A 128 -5.11 10.22 -26.20
C MET A 128 -6.34 9.31 -26.08
N LYS A 129 -7.02 9.04 -27.20
CA LYS A 129 -8.14 8.09 -27.25
C LYS A 129 -7.71 6.67 -26.86
N ASP A 130 -6.62 6.16 -27.44
CA ASP A 130 -6.04 4.85 -27.09
C ASP A 130 -5.72 4.73 -25.59
N ARG A 131 -5.11 5.77 -24.99
CA ARG A 131 -4.83 5.78 -23.54
C ARG A 131 -6.10 5.77 -22.70
N ARG A 132 -7.09 6.58 -23.07
CA ARG A 132 -8.38 6.62 -22.39
C ARG A 132 -9.05 5.24 -22.40
N ASP A 133 -9.09 4.60 -23.56
CA ASP A 133 -9.72 3.29 -23.74
C ASP A 133 -8.96 2.20 -22.96
N LYS A 134 -7.62 2.17 -23.01
CA LYS A 134 -6.80 1.23 -22.23
C LYS A 134 -6.96 1.37 -20.72
N VAL A 135 -6.94 2.60 -20.20
CA VAL A 135 -7.13 2.85 -18.76
C VAL A 135 -8.54 2.44 -18.35
N LYS A 136 -9.55 2.69 -19.19
CA LYS A 136 -10.92 2.28 -18.94
C LYS A 136 -11.07 0.75 -18.95
N GLU A 137 -10.58 0.07 -19.99
CA GLU A 137 -10.61 -1.39 -20.12
C GLU A 137 -9.94 -2.07 -18.93
N ARG A 138 -8.75 -1.59 -18.52
CA ARG A 138 -8.05 -2.11 -17.33
C ARG A 138 -8.95 -2.03 -16.11
N ARG A 139 -9.59 -0.88 -15.85
CA ARG A 139 -10.48 -0.69 -14.70
C ARG A 139 -11.73 -1.58 -14.76
N ASP A 140 -12.40 -1.60 -15.91
CA ASP A 140 -13.64 -2.34 -16.12
C ASP A 140 -13.42 -3.86 -15.95
N GLY A 141 -12.24 -4.37 -16.33
CA GLY A 141 -11.84 -5.77 -16.15
C GLY A 141 -11.19 -6.12 -14.81
N THR A 142 -10.95 -5.15 -13.92
CA THR A 142 -10.17 -5.39 -12.69
C THR A 142 -10.96 -6.15 -11.62
N ILE A 143 -12.27 -5.93 -11.51
CA ILE A 143 -13.07 -6.56 -10.45
C ILE A 143 -13.67 -7.87 -10.96
N ARG A 144 -13.41 -8.97 -10.26
CA ARG A 144 -14.04 -10.27 -10.50
C ARG A 144 -14.53 -10.87 -9.19
N GLY A 145 -15.84 -11.07 -9.08
CA GLY A 145 -16.47 -11.53 -7.84
C GLY A 145 -16.24 -10.54 -6.71
N HIS A 146 -15.59 -10.98 -5.63
CA HIS A 146 -15.29 -10.15 -4.46
C HIS A 146 -13.83 -9.67 -4.39
N THR A 147 -13.14 -9.64 -5.53
CA THR A 147 -11.69 -9.42 -5.59
C THR A 147 -11.28 -8.46 -6.72
N ILE A 148 -10.31 -7.61 -6.41
CA ILE A 148 -9.55 -6.80 -7.36
C ILE A 148 -8.37 -7.64 -7.87
N GLN A 149 -8.34 -7.90 -9.18
CA GLN A 149 -7.39 -8.83 -9.81
C GLN A 149 -5.97 -8.28 -9.95
N ASP A 150 -5.85 -6.97 -9.92
CA ASP A 150 -4.59 -6.28 -10.09
C ASP A 150 -4.49 -5.19 -9.02
N SER A 151 -3.52 -5.31 -8.12
CA SER A 151 -3.20 -4.25 -7.15
C SER A 151 -2.45 -3.06 -7.79
N GLY A 152 -2.05 -3.20 -9.06
CA GLY A 152 -1.27 -2.26 -9.87
C GLY A 152 -2.09 -1.15 -10.53
N ILE A 153 -3.32 -0.91 -10.11
CA ILE A 153 -4.20 0.06 -10.78
C ILE A 153 -3.71 1.49 -10.52
N PRO A 154 -3.47 2.29 -11.58
CA PRO A 154 -3.11 3.70 -11.41
C PRO A 154 -4.23 4.47 -10.70
N PRO A 155 -4.00 5.69 -10.18
CA PRO A 155 -5.09 6.50 -9.63
C PRO A 155 -6.12 6.86 -10.73
N ARG A 156 -7.38 7.12 -10.34
CA ARG A 156 -8.42 7.52 -11.31
C ARG A 156 -8.17 8.92 -11.85
N ARG A 157 -7.74 9.81 -10.96
CA ARG A 157 -7.54 11.22 -11.23
C ARG A 157 -6.19 11.68 -10.70
N VAL A 158 -5.69 12.76 -11.27
CA VAL A 158 -4.45 13.45 -10.89
C VAL A 158 -4.71 14.95 -10.89
N TRP A 159 -4.13 15.69 -9.97
CA TRP A 159 -4.18 17.14 -9.97
C TRP A 159 -3.02 17.68 -10.80
N ASP A 160 -3.33 18.26 -11.95
CA ASP A 160 -2.38 19.02 -12.75
C ASP A 160 -2.26 20.44 -12.17
N LEU A 161 -1.10 20.73 -11.56
CA LEU A 161 -0.83 22.01 -10.93
C LEU A 161 -0.69 23.14 -11.93
N TYR A 162 -0.41 22.83 -13.20
CA TYR A 162 -0.25 23.86 -14.23
C TYR A 162 -1.60 24.42 -14.67
N SER A 163 -2.56 23.55 -14.95
CA SER A 163 -3.95 23.93 -15.27
C SER A 163 -4.82 24.24 -14.04
N ASN A 164 -4.40 23.80 -12.85
CA ASN A 164 -5.21 23.79 -11.64
C ASN A 164 -6.51 22.99 -11.78
N ARG A 165 -6.42 21.80 -12.39
CA ARG A 165 -7.54 20.88 -12.56
C ARG A 165 -7.19 19.47 -12.15
N VAL A 166 -8.15 18.78 -11.55
CA VAL A 166 -8.13 17.34 -11.31
C VAL A 166 -8.63 16.68 -12.58
N LEU A 167 -7.72 16.01 -13.27
CA LEU A 167 -7.95 15.40 -14.58
C LEU A 167 -7.90 13.87 -14.49
N PRO A 168 -8.56 13.16 -15.41
CA PRO A 168 -8.39 11.70 -15.51
C PRO A 168 -6.93 11.31 -15.71
N PHE A 169 -6.49 10.19 -15.12
CA PHE A 169 -5.08 9.77 -15.19
C PHE A 169 -4.53 9.58 -16.61
N HIS A 170 -5.38 9.27 -17.60
CA HIS A 170 -4.93 9.03 -18.99
C HIS A 170 -4.33 10.27 -19.68
N VAL A 171 -4.45 11.48 -19.09
CA VAL A 171 -3.81 12.71 -19.61
C VAL A 171 -2.31 12.78 -19.28
N MET A 172 -1.84 11.95 -18.35
CA MET A 172 -0.44 11.90 -17.95
C MET A 172 0.46 11.50 -19.14
N PRO A 173 1.67 12.08 -19.25
CA PRO A 173 2.65 11.64 -20.25
C PRO A 173 3.00 10.15 -20.06
N ARG A 174 3.25 9.43 -21.17
CA ARG A 174 3.78 8.07 -21.10
C ARG A 174 5.17 8.08 -20.45
N ALA A 175 5.44 7.08 -19.61
CA ALA A 175 6.81 6.76 -19.25
C ALA A 175 7.40 5.84 -20.35
N ASP A 176 8.66 6.05 -20.76
CA ASP A 176 9.33 5.26 -21.80
C ASP A 176 9.49 3.76 -21.46
N ARG A 177 9.07 3.34 -20.25
CA ARG A 177 9.10 1.96 -19.74
C ARG A 177 7.78 1.65 -19.05
N GLU A 178 6.75 1.37 -19.84
CA GLU A 178 5.45 0.88 -19.35
C GLU A 178 5.56 -0.59 -18.95
N ASP A 179 6.10 -0.85 -17.76
CA ASP A 179 5.86 -2.10 -17.04
C ASP A 179 4.66 -1.88 -16.10
N ASP A 180 3.83 -2.89 -15.85
CA ASP A 180 2.49 -2.74 -15.24
C ASP A 180 2.50 -2.13 -13.81
N GLY A 181 3.68 -2.06 -13.17
CA GLY A 181 3.91 -1.47 -11.85
C GLY A 181 4.67 -0.13 -11.84
N TRP A 182 4.84 0.52 -13.00
CA TRP A 182 5.47 1.83 -13.14
C TRP A 182 4.43 2.95 -13.24
N LEU A 183 4.63 4.01 -12.47
CA LEU A 183 3.93 5.29 -12.63
C LEU A 183 4.90 6.36 -13.12
N PRO A 184 4.42 7.39 -13.84
CA PRO A 184 5.27 8.47 -14.33
C PRO A 184 6.09 9.12 -13.20
N SER A 185 7.37 9.38 -13.45
CA SER A 185 8.30 9.97 -12.45
C SER A 185 7.88 11.37 -12.01
N ASN A 186 7.20 12.10 -12.89
CA ASN A 186 6.65 13.43 -12.63
C ASN A 186 5.31 13.42 -11.88
N LEU A 187 4.74 12.25 -11.56
CA LEU A 187 3.56 12.12 -10.70
C LEU A 187 3.99 12.03 -9.24
N TRP A 188 3.98 13.18 -8.57
CA TRP A 188 4.29 13.28 -7.16
C TRP A 188 3.08 12.89 -6.31
N THR A 189 3.33 12.68 -5.03
CA THR A 189 2.28 12.36 -4.06
C THR A 189 2.27 13.39 -2.95
N VAL A 190 1.09 13.65 -2.41
CA VAL A 190 0.93 14.42 -1.18
C VAL A 190 0.41 13.48 -0.12
N SER A 191 1.04 13.49 1.05
CA SER A 191 0.54 12.85 2.25
C SER A 191 0.24 13.94 3.27
N HIS A 192 -0.84 13.80 4.03
CA HIS A 192 -1.16 14.80 5.03
C HIS A 192 -1.87 14.19 6.23
N SER A 193 -1.78 14.88 7.37
CA SER A 193 -2.65 14.62 8.50
C SER A 193 -3.94 15.42 8.40
N TRP A 194 -4.93 14.96 9.16
CA TRP A 194 -6.21 15.64 9.27
C TRP A 194 -6.23 16.44 10.57
N VAL A 195 -6.55 17.74 10.54
CA VAL A 195 -6.77 18.56 11.76
C VAL A 195 -8.10 18.19 12.46
N HIS A 196 -8.47 18.79 13.58
CA HIS A 196 -9.79 18.49 14.18
C HIS A 196 -10.93 18.92 13.25
N GLU A 197 -12.07 18.22 13.28
CA GLU A 197 -13.20 18.49 12.37
C GLU A 197 -13.70 19.94 12.47
N GLN A 198 -13.68 20.51 13.67
CA GLN A 198 -14.05 21.91 13.93
C GLN A 198 -13.10 22.91 13.25
N GLU A 199 -11.86 22.50 13.02
CA GLU A 199 -10.80 23.26 12.36
C GLU A 199 -10.74 22.99 10.86
N ARG A 200 -11.69 22.21 10.32
CA ARG A 200 -11.83 21.99 8.88
C ARG A 200 -12.98 22.81 8.31
N GLU A 201 -12.89 23.11 7.03
CA GLU A 201 -13.97 23.68 6.24
C GLU A 201 -14.15 22.91 4.92
N PRO A 202 -15.38 22.53 4.54
CA PRO A 202 -15.67 21.94 3.24
C PRO A 202 -15.71 23.05 2.17
N VAL A 203 -14.91 22.91 1.12
CA VAL A 203 -14.76 23.93 0.06
C VAL A 203 -15.14 23.33 -1.29
N MET A 204 -16.18 23.90 -1.93
CA MET A 204 -16.50 23.61 -3.33
C MET A 204 -15.56 24.38 -4.25
N THR A 205 -15.03 23.73 -5.29
CA THR A 205 -13.99 24.32 -6.13
C THR A 205 -14.10 23.88 -7.60
N ALA A 206 -13.71 24.76 -8.52
CA ALA A 206 -13.57 24.42 -9.94
C ALA A 206 -12.46 23.39 -10.19
N ILE A 207 -11.51 23.24 -9.24
CA ILE A 207 -10.37 22.34 -9.37
C ILE A 207 -10.81 20.89 -9.63
N ASN A 208 -11.86 20.41 -8.96
CA ASN A 208 -12.45 19.09 -9.19
C ASN A 208 -13.80 19.17 -9.93
N GLY A 209 -14.03 20.24 -10.70
CA GLY A 209 -15.27 20.43 -11.46
C GLY A 209 -16.51 20.57 -10.59
N TYR A 210 -16.37 21.05 -9.35
CA TYR A 210 -17.46 21.15 -8.36
C TYR A 210 -18.17 19.82 -8.09
N GLN A 211 -17.48 18.68 -8.24
CA GLN A 211 -18.08 17.36 -8.05
C GLN A 211 -18.28 17.00 -6.57
N TRP A 212 -17.37 17.40 -5.69
CA TRP A 212 -17.49 17.21 -4.24
C TRP A 212 -16.74 18.31 -3.46
N PRO A 213 -17.12 18.58 -2.20
CA PRO A 213 -16.37 19.51 -1.36
C PRO A 213 -15.02 18.92 -0.94
N VAL A 214 -13.96 19.73 -1.00
CA VAL A 214 -12.63 19.41 -0.48
C VAL A 214 -12.56 19.89 0.97
N SER A 215 -12.33 18.99 1.91
CA SER A 215 -12.17 19.35 3.33
C SER A 215 -10.75 19.86 3.60
N LEU A 216 -10.61 21.14 3.92
CA LEU A 216 -9.33 21.80 4.16
C LEU A 216 -9.22 22.31 5.60
N PRO A 217 -8.01 22.37 6.20
CA PRO A 217 -7.82 23.14 7.43
C PRO A 217 -8.21 24.61 7.25
N ARG A 218 -8.75 25.23 8.29
CA ARG A 218 -8.99 26.68 8.31
C ARG A 218 -7.66 27.42 8.24
N GLY A 219 -7.65 28.55 7.53
CA GLY A 219 -6.48 29.42 7.43
C GLY A 219 -5.48 29.02 6.34
N THR A 220 -5.83 28.04 5.48
CA THR A 220 -5.10 27.70 4.26
C THR A 220 -6.07 27.52 3.09
N SER A 221 -5.54 27.26 1.90
CA SER A 221 -6.35 27.00 0.70
C SER A 221 -5.59 26.11 -0.28
N LEU A 222 -6.29 25.57 -1.28
CA LEU A 222 -5.64 24.83 -2.36
C LEU A 222 -4.65 25.71 -3.17
N ASP A 223 -4.81 27.03 -3.19
CA ASP A 223 -3.82 27.91 -3.81
C ASP A 223 -2.48 27.89 -3.04
N HIS A 224 -2.52 27.93 -1.71
CA HIS A 224 -1.30 27.82 -0.89
C HIS A 224 -0.57 26.51 -1.18
N VAL A 225 -1.31 25.40 -1.16
CA VAL A 225 -0.77 24.06 -1.46
C VAL A 225 -0.21 24.00 -2.88
N ARG A 226 -0.96 24.49 -3.88
CA ARG A 226 -0.54 24.50 -5.28
C ARG A 226 0.76 25.28 -5.48
N ILE A 227 0.83 26.50 -4.93
CA ILE A 227 1.99 27.38 -5.07
C ILE A 227 3.23 26.76 -4.43
N GLU A 228 3.09 26.16 -3.25
CA GLU A 228 4.17 25.45 -2.58
C GLU A 228 4.69 24.28 -3.41
N LEU A 229 3.79 23.44 -3.92
CA LEU A 229 4.15 22.28 -4.73
C LEU A 229 4.82 22.70 -6.05
N LEU A 230 4.32 23.76 -6.71
CA LEU A 230 4.95 24.32 -7.92
C LEU A 230 6.36 24.84 -7.64
N ASN A 231 6.57 25.54 -6.52
CA ASN A 231 7.89 26.03 -6.12
C ASN A 231 8.86 24.89 -5.75
N MET A 232 8.35 23.74 -5.34
CA MET A 232 9.15 22.52 -5.17
C MET A 232 9.44 21.80 -6.50
N GLY A 233 8.78 22.18 -7.61
CA GLY A 233 8.98 21.60 -8.93
C GLY A 233 7.94 20.54 -9.34
N ALA A 234 6.86 20.38 -8.57
CA ALA A 234 5.79 19.46 -8.93
C ALA A 234 4.99 19.97 -10.14
N MET A 235 4.59 19.06 -11.03
CA MET A 235 3.69 19.37 -12.15
C MET A 235 2.35 18.65 -12.00
N TYR A 236 2.42 17.37 -11.62
CA TYR A 236 1.27 16.53 -11.39
C TYR A 236 1.37 15.93 -9.99
N VAL A 237 0.27 15.99 -9.25
CA VAL A 237 0.23 15.44 -7.89
C VAL A 237 -0.99 14.57 -7.71
N TRP A 238 -0.84 13.52 -6.92
CA TRP A 238 -1.96 12.83 -6.33
C TRP A 238 -2.15 13.33 -4.89
N LEU A 239 -3.33 13.88 -4.63
CA LEU A 239 -3.80 14.34 -3.33
C LEU A 239 -5.17 13.71 -3.10
N ASP A 240 -5.31 12.89 -2.07
CA ASP A 240 -6.52 12.13 -1.78
C ASP A 240 -7.79 13.00 -1.72
N VAL A 241 -7.76 14.13 -1.02
CA VAL A 241 -8.93 15.01 -0.85
C VAL A 241 -9.43 15.64 -2.16
N SER A 242 -8.55 15.74 -3.17
CA SER A 242 -8.87 16.31 -4.48
C SER A 242 -9.02 15.26 -5.58
N CYS A 243 -8.34 14.13 -5.50
CA CYS A 243 -8.29 13.11 -6.55
C CYS A 243 -9.21 11.90 -6.26
N LEU A 244 -9.58 11.66 -5.01
CA LEU A 244 -10.59 10.71 -4.61
C LEU A 244 -11.89 11.44 -4.29
N TRP A 245 -13.01 10.87 -4.75
CA TRP A 245 -14.33 11.40 -4.46
C TRP A 245 -14.61 11.33 -2.95
N GLN A 246 -14.68 12.49 -2.29
CA GLN A 246 -14.94 12.60 -0.86
C GLN A 246 -16.44 12.59 -0.55
N GLY A 247 -16.83 12.21 0.66
CA GLY A 247 -18.24 12.32 1.08
C GLY A 247 -18.65 13.78 1.27
N GLY A 248 -19.83 14.18 0.81
CA GLY A 248 -20.32 15.54 1.05
C GLY A 248 -21.70 15.89 0.47
N VAL A 249 -22.08 15.37 -0.70
CA VAL A 249 -23.39 15.64 -1.30
C VAL A 249 -24.27 14.40 -1.14
N LYS A 250 -25.39 14.52 -0.41
CA LYS A 250 -26.25 13.38 -0.03
C LYS A 250 -26.72 12.49 -1.20
N ASP A 251 -26.79 13.04 -2.41
CA ASP A 251 -27.32 12.34 -3.60
C ASP A 251 -26.25 11.57 -4.40
N ASP A 252 -24.96 11.64 -4.03
CA ASP A 252 -23.85 11.00 -4.77
C ASP A 252 -23.35 9.66 -4.21
N ASP A 253 -23.93 9.21 -3.08
CA ASP A 253 -23.39 8.13 -2.27
C ASP A 253 -23.23 6.81 -3.05
N LYS A 254 -24.15 6.47 -3.96
CA LYS A 254 -24.06 5.21 -4.71
C LYS A 254 -22.88 5.22 -5.70
N THR A 255 -22.77 6.24 -6.54
CA THR A 255 -21.69 6.33 -7.55
C THR A 255 -20.33 6.41 -6.86
N ARG A 256 -20.25 7.19 -5.77
CA ARG A 256 -19.06 7.29 -4.94
C ARG A 256 -18.66 5.95 -4.33
N LEU A 257 -19.61 5.21 -3.75
CA LEU A 257 -19.35 3.88 -3.19
C LEU A 257 -18.90 2.88 -4.27
N GLU A 258 -19.45 2.96 -5.49
CA GLU A 258 -18.99 2.15 -6.61
C GLU A 258 -17.55 2.48 -7.02
N GLU A 259 -17.15 3.77 -7.09
CA GLU A 259 -15.74 4.14 -7.32
C GLU A 259 -14.83 3.62 -6.18
N TRP A 260 -15.28 3.75 -4.94
CA TRP A 260 -14.50 3.36 -3.76
C TRP A 260 -14.20 1.86 -3.68
N LYS A 261 -15.05 1.00 -4.25
CA LYS A 261 -14.78 -0.45 -4.31
C LYS A 261 -13.42 -0.76 -4.93
N LEU A 262 -12.98 0.06 -5.90
CA LEU A 262 -11.68 -0.08 -6.55
C LEU A 262 -10.66 0.91 -5.99
N ASP A 263 -11.04 2.18 -5.87
CA ASP A 263 -10.07 3.26 -5.69
C ASP A 263 -9.51 3.32 -4.26
N VAL A 264 -10.30 2.95 -3.23
CA VAL A 264 -9.81 2.94 -1.83
C VAL A 264 -8.80 1.81 -1.58
N PRO A 265 -9.09 0.53 -1.94
CA PRO A 265 -8.08 -0.53 -1.83
C PRO A 265 -6.78 -0.23 -2.58
N THR A 266 -6.84 0.51 -3.69
CA THR A 266 -5.69 0.72 -4.58
C THR A 266 -4.85 1.96 -4.26
N ILE A 267 -5.19 2.74 -3.23
CA ILE A 267 -4.43 3.94 -2.79
C ILE A 267 -2.94 3.63 -2.62
N GLY A 268 -2.58 2.50 -2.03
CA GLY A 268 -1.18 2.17 -1.80
C GLY A 268 -0.35 2.05 -3.05
N HIS A 269 -0.97 1.78 -4.21
CA HIS A 269 -0.26 1.70 -5.47
C HIS A 269 0.43 3.03 -5.78
N ILE A 270 -0.27 4.16 -5.62
CA ILE A 270 0.31 5.47 -5.91
C ILE A 270 1.54 5.77 -5.02
N TYR A 271 1.60 5.22 -3.80
CA TYR A 271 2.73 5.39 -2.87
C TYR A 271 3.79 4.27 -2.92
N ARG A 272 3.53 3.16 -3.60
CA ARG A 272 4.46 2.00 -3.64
C ARG A 272 4.99 1.68 -5.02
N ALA A 273 4.28 2.12 -6.07
CA ALA A 273 4.67 1.93 -7.45
C ALA A 273 6.02 2.59 -7.73
N LYS A 274 6.77 1.95 -8.63
CA LYS A 274 8.04 2.46 -9.12
C LYS A 274 7.82 3.71 -10.00
N PRO A 275 8.82 4.59 -10.15
CA PRO A 275 10.11 4.58 -9.45
C PRO A 275 9.95 4.90 -7.95
N ARG A 276 10.85 4.35 -7.12
CA ARG A 276 10.81 4.54 -5.67
C ARG A 276 11.20 5.96 -5.24
N GLU A 277 11.94 6.66 -6.09
CA GLU A 277 12.44 8.03 -5.90
C GLU A 277 11.38 9.12 -6.10
N ARG A 278 10.14 8.78 -6.52
CA ARG A 278 9.07 9.77 -6.68
C ARG A 278 8.85 10.56 -5.38
N PRO A 279 8.84 11.90 -5.44
CA PRO A 279 8.64 12.72 -4.25
C PRO A 279 7.27 12.52 -3.59
N CYS A 280 7.28 12.60 -2.27
CA CYS A 280 6.08 12.64 -1.44
C CYS A 280 6.14 13.87 -0.53
N ILE A 281 5.33 14.89 -0.83
CA ILE A 281 5.27 16.08 0.02
C ILE A 281 4.35 15.77 1.20
N THR A 282 4.90 15.80 2.40
CA THR A 282 4.21 15.36 3.62
C THR A 282 3.90 16.55 4.52
N TYR A 283 2.62 16.85 4.67
CA TYR A 283 2.12 17.86 5.61
C TYR A 283 1.77 17.19 6.95
N PHE A 284 2.73 17.17 7.87
CA PHE A 284 2.61 16.42 9.14
C PHE A 284 1.55 16.97 10.10
N ASN A 285 1.29 18.28 10.04
CA ASN A 285 0.43 19.01 10.98
C ASN A 285 -0.96 19.36 10.39
N GLY A 286 -1.17 19.10 9.11
CA GLY A 286 -2.40 19.40 8.38
C GLY A 286 -2.08 19.94 6.99
N LEU A 287 -2.87 19.56 5.98
CA LEU A 287 -2.63 19.95 4.59
C LEU A 287 -2.47 21.47 4.45
N GLY A 288 -1.35 21.93 3.91
CA GLY A 288 -1.08 23.37 3.68
C GLY A 288 -0.79 24.18 4.94
N LEU A 289 -0.73 23.56 6.13
CA LEU A 289 -0.34 24.24 7.38
C LEU A 289 1.18 24.25 7.58
N PRO A 290 1.71 25.20 8.39
CA PRO A 290 3.11 25.21 8.78
C PRO A 290 3.56 23.91 9.45
N PHE A 291 4.80 23.52 9.18
CA PHE A 291 5.44 22.40 9.84
C PHE A 291 5.78 22.76 11.29
N ASP A 292 5.35 21.92 12.22
CA ASP A 292 5.63 22.05 13.65
C ASP A 292 6.03 20.68 14.25
N PRO A 293 7.32 20.47 14.56
CA PRO A 293 7.80 19.23 15.18
C PRO A 293 7.70 19.23 16.72
N SER A 294 7.05 20.24 17.31
CA SER A 294 6.95 20.35 18.77
C SER A 294 6.26 19.13 19.39
N PRO A 295 6.70 18.65 20.57
CA PRO A 295 6.12 17.46 21.22
C PRO A 295 4.61 17.55 21.39
N ALA A 296 4.09 18.72 21.78
CA ALA A 296 2.67 18.94 22.00
C ALA A 296 1.82 18.68 20.75
N VAL A 297 2.31 19.04 19.56
CA VAL A 297 1.61 18.79 18.30
C VAL A 297 1.79 17.35 17.83
N VAL A 298 3.00 16.81 17.99
CA VAL A 298 3.36 15.44 17.60
C VAL A 298 2.62 14.36 18.40
N GLU A 299 2.18 14.68 19.62
CA GLU A 299 1.42 13.79 20.51
C GLU A 299 -0.08 13.75 20.21
N SER A 300 -0.59 14.62 19.33
CA SER A 300 -2.00 14.62 18.93
C SER A 300 -2.41 13.30 18.24
N ASP A 301 -3.65 12.85 18.50
CA ASP A 301 -4.29 11.71 17.81
C ASP A 301 -4.56 11.99 16.33
N ARG A 302 -4.57 13.27 15.97
CA ARG A 302 -4.72 13.80 14.62
C ARG A 302 -3.39 13.93 13.87
N HIS A 303 -2.26 13.94 14.58
CA HIS A 303 -0.94 14.06 13.96
C HIS A 303 -0.64 12.90 12.99
N TRP A 304 0.16 13.17 11.96
CA TRP A 304 0.48 12.22 10.91
C TRP A 304 1.03 10.86 11.41
N PHE A 305 1.87 10.86 12.44
CA PHE A 305 2.40 9.62 13.03
C PHE A 305 1.33 8.74 13.68
N SER A 306 0.19 9.33 14.04
CA SER A 306 -0.88 8.71 14.78
C SER A 306 -1.94 8.10 13.88
N ARG A 307 -1.87 8.27 12.55
CA ARG A 307 -2.93 7.84 11.61
C ARG A 307 -2.56 6.56 10.86
N VAL A 308 -3.55 5.68 10.70
CA VAL A 308 -3.36 4.37 10.06
C VAL A 308 -3.04 4.50 8.56
N TRP A 309 -3.78 5.31 7.82
CA TRP A 309 -3.58 5.47 6.37
C TRP A 309 -2.21 6.04 6.00
N THR A 310 -1.65 6.92 6.84
CA THR A 310 -0.33 7.53 6.59
C THR A 310 0.82 6.51 6.62
N VAL A 311 0.64 5.33 7.24
CA VAL A 311 1.58 4.19 7.13
C VAL A 311 1.80 3.86 5.66
N GLN A 312 0.71 3.64 4.92
CA GLN A 312 0.72 3.26 3.51
C GLN A 312 1.33 4.35 2.63
N GLU A 313 1.13 5.60 3.01
CA GLU A 313 1.62 6.80 2.33
C GLU A 313 3.10 7.12 2.59
N THR A 314 3.70 6.49 3.60
CA THR A 314 5.08 6.75 3.99
C THR A 314 6.08 6.24 2.93
N ARG A 315 6.93 7.13 2.40
CA ARG A 315 7.93 6.84 1.37
C ARG A 315 9.31 7.36 1.77
N TRP A 316 10.37 6.76 1.23
CA TRP A 316 11.75 7.26 1.41
C TRP A 316 12.02 8.60 0.72
N GLY A 317 11.37 8.86 -0.42
CA GLY A 317 11.44 10.15 -1.13
C GLY A 317 10.52 11.22 -0.54
N TRP A 318 10.38 11.29 0.78
CA TRP A 318 9.53 12.28 1.43
C TRP A 318 10.23 13.64 1.53
N LEU A 319 9.45 14.72 1.48
CA LEU A 319 9.87 16.09 1.79
C LEU A 319 8.79 16.74 2.67
N PRO A 320 9.15 17.51 3.70
CA PRO A 320 8.16 18.17 4.53
C PRO A 320 7.51 19.34 3.78
N GLY A 321 6.17 19.36 3.75
CA GLY A 321 5.40 20.54 3.37
C GLY A 321 5.25 21.50 4.55
N GLY A 322 4.95 22.77 4.29
CA GLY A 322 4.73 23.78 5.31
C GLY A 322 6.01 24.30 5.97
N LEU A 323 7.19 24.11 5.37
CA LEU A 323 8.44 24.52 6.00
C LEU A 323 8.50 26.04 6.21
N THR A 324 8.81 26.44 7.44
CA THR A 324 9.05 27.85 7.79
C THR A 324 10.54 28.17 7.77
N ALA A 325 10.88 29.47 7.75
CA ALA A 325 12.27 29.91 7.86
C ALA A 325 12.84 29.80 9.29
N THR A 326 12.00 29.48 10.28
CA THR A 326 12.39 29.41 11.68
C THR A 326 13.00 28.04 11.99
N PRO A 327 14.23 27.97 12.53
CA PRO A 327 14.80 26.70 12.97
C PRO A 327 13.95 26.04 14.06
N HIS A 328 13.74 24.73 13.96
CA HIS A 328 12.99 23.97 14.95
C HIS A 328 13.93 23.20 15.88
N ALA A 329 13.90 23.52 17.18
CA ALA A 329 14.72 22.84 18.19
C ALA A 329 14.43 21.33 18.28
N ASP A 330 13.16 20.94 18.12
CA ASP A 330 12.70 19.54 18.18
C ASP A 330 12.90 18.75 16.88
N GLY A 331 13.42 19.40 15.83
CA GLY A 331 13.64 18.79 14.51
C GLY A 331 14.41 17.47 14.56
N PRO A 332 15.58 17.37 15.22
CA PRO A 332 16.34 16.13 15.29
C PRO A 332 15.57 14.94 15.89
N LYS A 333 14.82 15.17 16.98
CA LYS A 333 13.98 14.14 17.62
C LYS A 333 12.85 13.69 16.71
N PHE A 334 12.20 14.65 16.03
CA PHE A 334 11.16 14.36 15.04
C PHE A 334 11.68 13.49 13.89
N PHE A 335 12.81 13.85 13.29
CA PHE A 335 13.37 13.11 12.15
C PHE A 335 13.92 11.74 12.54
N SER A 336 14.46 11.57 13.76
CA SER A 336 14.80 10.25 14.30
C SER A 336 13.57 9.35 14.36
N ARG A 337 12.45 9.84 14.91
CA ARG A 337 11.19 9.10 14.96
C ARG A 337 10.67 8.75 13.56
N LEU A 338 10.78 9.68 12.60
CA LEU A 338 10.38 9.41 11.21
C LEU A 338 11.25 8.33 10.56
N GLN A 339 12.55 8.33 10.83
CA GLN A 339 13.47 7.31 10.35
C GLN A 339 13.14 5.93 10.93
N ASP A 340 12.80 5.85 12.23
CA ASP A 340 12.36 4.60 12.86
C ASP A 340 11.10 4.05 12.19
N VAL A 341 10.13 4.93 11.91
CA VAL A 341 8.94 4.57 11.14
C VAL A 341 9.36 4.03 9.77
N LEU A 342 10.15 4.76 8.97
CA LEU A 342 10.58 4.33 7.64
C LEU A 342 11.28 2.95 7.64
N GLN A 343 12.11 2.68 8.64
CA GLN A 343 12.80 1.39 8.81
C GLN A 343 11.82 0.25 9.19
N SER A 344 10.78 0.56 9.97
CA SER A 344 9.76 -0.41 10.38
C SER A 344 8.78 -0.82 9.27
N LEU A 345 8.75 -0.13 8.13
CA LEU A 345 7.72 -0.30 7.09
C LEU A 345 8.03 -1.39 6.04
N THR A 346 8.67 -2.48 6.47
CA THR A 346 9.00 -3.62 5.60
C THR A 346 8.30 -4.91 6.05
N GLY A 347 7.53 -5.53 5.16
CA GLY A 347 6.80 -6.77 5.42
C GLY A 347 5.93 -6.69 6.68
N PHE A 348 6.03 -7.70 7.55
CA PHE A 348 5.26 -7.78 8.80
C PHE A 348 5.66 -6.77 9.89
N HIS A 349 6.76 -6.02 9.73
CA HIS A 349 7.08 -4.92 10.65
C HIS A 349 6.11 -3.74 10.47
N ALA A 350 5.50 -3.58 9.28
CA ALA A 350 4.47 -2.56 9.07
C ALA A 350 3.25 -2.74 9.99
N ILE A 351 3.02 -3.96 10.48
CA ILE A 351 1.93 -4.25 11.42
C ILE A 351 2.25 -3.68 12.82
N GLU A 352 3.52 -3.63 13.24
CA GLU A 352 3.90 -2.93 14.48
C GLU A 352 3.63 -1.44 14.34
N ALA A 353 3.95 -0.87 13.17
CA ALA A 353 3.73 0.53 12.89
C ALA A 353 2.25 0.93 12.86
N ILE A 354 1.34 0.02 12.46
CA ILE A 354 -0.11 0.29 12.36
C ILE A 354 -0.87 0.02 13.67
N ARG A 355 -0.34 -0.85 14.54
CA ARG A 355 -1.02 -1.38 15.74
C ARG A 355 -1.58 -0.28 16.63
N ASN A 356 -0.77 0.72 16.96
CA ASN A 356 -1.11 1.76 17.92
C ASN A 356 -1.62 3.05 17.26
N ARG A 357 -1.92 3.02 15.95
CA ARG A 357 -2.42 4.19 15.23
C ARG A 357 -3.94 4.25 15.25
N HIS A 358 -4.46 5.47 15.24
CA HIS A 358 -5.88 5.77 15.11
C HIS A 358 -6.35 5.55 13.67
N CYS A 359 -7.46 4.84 13.52
CA CYS A 359 -8.22 4.70 12.28
C CYS A 359 -9.61 5.32 12.44
N THR A 360 -10.32 5.47 11.33
CA THR A 360 -11.74 5.81 11.34
C THR A 360 -12.58 4.55 11.48
N THR A 361 -12.19 3.48 10.79
CA THR A 361 -12.76 2.14 10.93
C THR A 361 -11.65 1.15 11.27
N ASP A 362 -11.88 0.19 12.17
CA ASP A 362 -10.83 -0.78 12.54
C ASP A 362 -10.33 -1.63 11.36
N VAL A 363 -11.18 -1.87 10.35
CA VAL A 363 -10.83 -2.54 9.08
C VAL A 363 -9.73 -1.79 8.32
N ASP A 364 -9.59 -0.47 8.49
CA ASP A 364 -8.55 0.33 7.83
C ASP A 364 -7.14 -0.18 8.20
N ARG A 365 -6.95 -0.74 9.41
CA ARG A 365 -5.66 -1.32 9.82
C ARG A 365 -5.28 -2.53 8.96
N ILE A 366 -6.27 -3.29 8.51
CA ILE A 366 -6.05 -4.47 7.67
C ILE A 366 -5.86 -4.03 6.20
N ALA A 367 -6.73 -3.14 5.71
CA ALA A 367 -6.64 -2.62 4.35
C ALA A 367 -5.30 -1.93 4.08
N GLY A 368 -4.80 -1.12 5.03
CA GLY A 368 -3.52 -0.42 4.91
C GLY A 368 -2.28 -1.32 4.83
N LEU A 369 -2.41 -2.63 5.12
CA LEU A 369 -1.30 -3.59 5.09
C LEU A 369 -1.08 -4.25 3.73
N ALA A 370 -2.06 -4.21 2.82
CA ALA A 370 -2.04 -5.05 1.62
C ALA A 370 -0.76 -4.88 0.76
N TYR A 371 -0.32 -3.64 0.55
CA TYR A 371 0.89 -3.35 -0.23
C TYR A 371 2.19 -3.68 0.51
N PHE A 372 2.19 -3.68 1.85
CA PHE A 372 3.35 -4.12 2.64
C PHE A 372 3.52 -5.63 2.64
N LEU A 373 2.39 -6.34 2.55
CA LEU A 373 2.32 -7.79 2.55
C LEU A 373 2.31 -8.38 1.13
N GLY A 374 2.67 -7.56 0.12
CA GLY A 374 2.94 -8.03 -1.23
C GLY A 374 1.72 -8.63 -1.94
N CYS A 375 0.51 -8.17 -1.64
CA CYS A 375 -0.71 -8.71 -2.23
C CYS A 375 -0.84 -8.36 -3.73
N PRO A 376 -0.71 -9.31 -4.69
CA PRO A 376 -0.90 -9.03 -6.11
C PRO A 376 -2.35 -8.73 -6.48
N THR A 377 -3.30 -9.35 -5.76
CA THR A 377 -4.74 -9.10 -5.82
C THR A 377 -5.18 -8.43 -4.51
N LEU A 378 -6.33 -7.78 -4.46
CA LEU A 378 -6.82 -7.13 -3.24
C LEU A 378 -8.27 -7.56 -2.92
N PRO A 379 -8.63 -7.70 -1.64
CA PRO A 379 -10.03 -7.86 -1.27
C PRO A 379 -10.78 -6.55 -1.53
N LEU A 380 -12.09 -6.64 -1.82
CA LEU A 380 -12.95 -5.45 -1.81
C LEU A 380 -13.00 -4.84 -0.41
N TYR A 381 -13.04 -3.51 -0.34
CA TYR A 381 -13.17 -2.80 0.94
C TYR A 381 -14.62 -2.82 1.43
N ASP A 382 -14.85 -3.57 2.51
CA ASP A 382 -16.14 -3.65 3.20
C ASP A 382 -15.99 -3.17 4.65
N ARG A 383 -16.67 -2.07 4.99
CA ARG A 383 -16.64 -1.48 6.33
C ARG A 383 -17.40 -2.30 7.36
N SER A 384 -18.30 -3.17 6.93
CA SER A 384 -19.13 -4.01 7.80
C SER A 384 -18.47 -5.35 8.13
N ALA A 385 -17.37 -5.69 7.45
CA ALA A 385 -16.66 -6.94 7.66
C ALA A 385 -16.10 -7.04 9.08
N SER A 386 -16.17 -8.25 9.66
CA SER A 386 -15.45 -8.53 10.90
C SER A 386 -13.93 -8.47 10.66
N LEU A 387 -13.17 -8.05 11.68
CA LEU A 387 -11.72 -7.93 11.56
C LEU A 387 -11.05 -9.28 11.24
N GLU A 388 -11.55 -10.38 11.80
CA GLU A 388 -11.00 -11.71 11.53
C GLU A 388 -11.31 -12.18 10.11
N SER A 389 -12.51 -11.89 9.60
CA SER A 389 -12.85 -12.15 8.20
C SER A 389 -11.98 -11.33 7.25
N ALA A 390 -11.83 -10.02 7.51
CA ALA A 390 -10.98 -9.14 6.70
C ALA A 390 -9.51 -9.59 6.71
N TRP A 391 -9.00 -10.03 7.87
CA TRP A 391 -7.64 -10.54 8.00
C TRP A 391 -7.44 -11.86 7.25
N ALA A 392 -8.38 -12.81 7.37
CA ALA A 392 -8.35 -14.07 6.63
C ALA A 392 -8.38 -13.84 5.10
N LEU A 393 -9.20 -12.90 4.63
CA LEU A 393 -9.22 -12.48 3.24
C LEU A 393 -7.87 -11.86 2.83
N LEU A 394 -7.29 -10.97 3.62
CA LEU A 394 -5.99 -10.38 3.29
C LEU A 394 -4.89 -11.47 3.14
N ILE A 395 -4.84 -12.47 4.02
CA ILE A 395 -3.90 -13.60 3.94
C ILE A 395 -4.05 -14.38 2.63
N LYS A 396 -5.29 -14.59 2.20
CA LYS A 396 -5.61 -15.25 0.92
C LYS A 396 -5.05 -14.47 -0.28
N HIS A 397 -5.01 -13.14 -0.21
CA HIS A 397 -4.48 -12.25 -1.24
C HIS A 397 -2.96 -12.04 -1.19
N MET A 398 -2.27 -12.39 -0.10
CA MET A 398 -0.80 -12.31 -0.03
C MET A 398 -0.13 -13.17 -1.10
N ASP A 399 1.00 -12.72 -1.63
CA ASP A 399 1.86 -13.58 -2.44
C ASP A 399 2.25 -14.84 -1.65
N THR A 400 2.57 -15.91 -2.38
CA THR A 400 2.84 -17.24 -1.79
C THR A 400 3.95 -17.21 -0.75
N SER A 401 4.92 -16.30 -0.88
CA SER A 401 6.03 -16.22 0.02
C SER A 401 5.74 -15.39 1.28
N GLN A 402 5.05 -14.25 1.17
CA GLN A 402 4.60 -13.52 2.35
C GLN A 402 3.64 -14.37 3.18
N ARG A 403 2.71 -15.07 2.52
CA ARG A 403 1.81 -16.00 3.17
C ARG A 403 2.54 -17.15 3.88
N THR A 404 3.55 -17.72 3.23
CA THR A 404 4.40 -18.75 3.84
C THR A 404 5.16 -18.20 5.04
N SER A 405 5.68 -16.98 4.94
CA SER A 405 6.36 -16.31 6.04
C SER A 405 5.43 -16.11 7.24
N LEU A 406 4.18 -15.68 7.01
CA LEU A 406 3.18 -15.59 8.09
C LEU A 406 2.93 -16.96 8.73
N PHE A 407 2.73 -17.98 7.89
CA PHE A 407 2.46 -19.36 8.29
C PHE A 407 3.56 -19.95 9.19
N VAL A 408 4.83 -19.62 8.99
CA VAL A 408 5.93 -20.16 9.82
C VAL A 408 6.39 -19.26 10.96
N ARG A 409 6.22 -17.94 10.86
CA ARG A 409 6.75 -17.00 11.86
C ARG A 409 5.87 -16.88 13.09
N TYR A 410 4.57 -17.09 12.91
CA TYR A 410 3.57 -16.87 13.95
C TYR A 410 2.81 -18.16 14.27
N GLU A 411 2.67 -18.39 15.57
CA GLU A 411 1.83 -19.45 16.09
C GLU A 411 0.36 -19.05 16.00
N SER A 412 -0.50 -20.00 15.68
CA SER A 412 -1.94 -19.78 15.78
C SER A 412 -2.32 -19.63 17.25
N ASP A 413 -3.01 -18.54 17.58
CA ASP A 413 -3.63 -18.29 18.88
C ASP A 413 -5.07 -18.83 18.96
N VAL A 414 -5.52 -19.49 17.90
CA VAL A 414 -6.78 -20.23 17.82
C VAL A 414 -6.47 -21.72 17.69
N PRO A 415 -7.10 -22.60 18.50
CA PRO A 415 -6.99 -24.04 18.32
C PRO A 415 -7.32 -24.46 16.89
N PHE A 416 -6.50 -25.33 16.30
CA PHE A 416 -6.67 -25.79 14.91
C PHE A 416 -6.65 -24.67 13.84
N GLY A 417 -6.23 -23.46 14.21
CA GLY A 417 -6.02 -22.36 13.27
C GLY A 417 -4.73 -22.54 12.48
N LEU A 418 -4.77 -22.22 11.19
CA LEU A 418 -3.59 -22.33 10.33
C LEU A 418 -2.64 -21.13 10.51
N PHE A 419 -3.23 -19.95 10.67
CA PHE A 419 -2.57 -18.67 10.85
C PHE A 419 -2.99 -18.07 12.19
N ILE A 420 -2.18 -17.13 12.67
CA ILE A 420 -2.54 -16.28 13.79
C ILE A 420 -3.75 -15.40 13.43
N SER A 421 -4.66 -15.23 14.39
CA SER A 421 -5.80 -14.30 14.29
C SER A 421 -5.32 -12.85 14.29
N TRP A 422 -6.18 -11.93 13.87
CA TRP A 422 -5.88 -10.50 13.96
C TRP A 422 -5.70 -10.08 15.42
N ALA A 423 -6.60 -10.52 16.31
CA ALA A 423 -6.51 -10.25 17.74
C ALA A 423 -5.20 -10.79 18.37
N GLY A 424 -4.78 -11.99 17.97
CA GLY A 424 -3.52 -12.59 18.37
C GLY A 424 -2.33 -11.77 17.89
N PHE A 425 -2.38 -11.31 16.64
CA PHE A 425 -1.31 -10.50 16.08
C PHE A 425 -1.11 -9.18 16.84
N LEU A 426 -2.19 -8.52 17.26
CA LEU A 426 -2.11 -7.28 18.04
C LEU A 426 -1.50 -7.49 19.44
N ARG A 427 -1.59 -8.71 20.00
CA ARG A 427 -1.07 -9.05 21.33
C ARG A 427 0.37 -9.58 21.33
N LEU A 428 0.97 -9.80 20.17
CA LEU A 428 2.34 -10.32 20.09
C LEU A 428 3.36 -9.36 20.71
N THR A 429 4.13 -9.90 21.67
CA THR A 429 5.27 -9.25 22.33
C THR A 429 6.62 -9.80 21.85
N SER A 430 6.67 -11.00 21.26
CA SER A 430 7.91 -11.59 20.72
C SER A 430 7.68 -12.36 19.41
N ARG A 431 8.69 -12.38 18.53
CA ARG A 431 8.67 -13.02 17.19
C ARG A 431 9.72 -14.10 17.09
N LEU A 432 9.53 -15.09 16.19
CA LEU A 432 10.67 -15.84 15.67
C LEU A 432 11.61 -14.86 14.94
N ALA A 433 12.76 -14.56 15.55
CA ALA A 433 13.85 -13.85 14.90
C ALA A 433 14.48 -14.81 13.88
N ALA A 434 13.94 -14.79 12.67
CA ALA A 434 14.51 -15.52 11.56
C ALA A 434 14.61 -14.58 10.37
N ASP A 435 15.85 -14.32 9.95
CA ASP A 435 16.19 -13.90 8.60
C ASP A 435 15.70 -14.99 7.64
N PHE A 436 14.41 -14.93 7.32
CA PHE A 436 13.80 -15.80 6.34
C PHE A 436 14.31 -15.36 4.98
N ARG A 437 15.22 -16.14 4.41
CA ARG A 437 15.61 -15.97 3.00
C ARG A 437 14.85 -16.97 2.15
N TRP A 438 14.29 -16.43 1.07
CA TRP A 438 13.31 -17.04 0.16
C TRP A 438 13.62 -18.53 -0.13
N GLY A 439 12.59 -19.38 -0.02
CA GLY A 439 12.64 -20.85 0.13
C GLY A 439 11.57 -21.58 -0.69
N GLN A 440 11.78 -22.87 -1.03
CA GLN A 440 10.92 -23.71 -1.89
C GLN A 440 9.47 -23.96 -1.42
N LEU A 441 9.09 -23.58 -0.19
CA LEU A 441 7.70 -23.70 0.25
C LEU A 441 6.89 -22.50 -0.26
N GLU A 442 6.08 -22.74 -1.28
CA GLU A 442 5.06 -21.79 -1.71
C GLU A 442 3.70 -22.30 -1.22
N LEU A 443 3.22 -21.76 -0.10
CA LEU A 443 1.87 -22.06 0.38
C LEU A 443 0.85 -21.48 -0.61
N LYS A 444 0.25 -22.36 -1.42
CA LYS A 444 -0.68 -22.00 -2.50
C LYS A 444 -2.12 -22.26 -2.09
N LEU A 445 -3.05 -21.51 -2.69
CA LEU A 445 -4.45 -21.86 -2.59
C LEU A 445 -4.67 -23.22 -3.27
N LYS A 446 -5.48 -24.07 -2.63
CA LYS A 446 -5.85 -25.38 -3.16
C LYS A 446 -6.50 -25.23 -4.52
N ASP A 447 -7.55 -24.41 -4.59
CA ASP A 447 -8.10 -23.88 -5.83
C ASP A 447 -7.68 -22.41 -6.00
N PRO A 448 -6.92 -22.05 -7.06
CA PRO A 448 -6.63 -20.66 -7.37
C PRO A 448 -7.89 -19.79 -7.55
N LEU A 449 -9.03 -20.38 -7.91
CA LEU A 449 -10.31 -19.68 -8.03
C LEU A 449 -10.90 -19.29 -6.67
N ASP A 450 -10.45 -19.88 -5.56
CA ASP A 450 -10.91 -19.48 -4.23
C ASP A 450 -10.65 -17.98 -4.02
N VAL A 451 -9.46 -17.49 -4.41
CA VAL A 451 -9.33 -16.24 -5.20
C VAL A 451 -10.41 -15.17 -5.06
N TYR A 452 -11.51 -15.47 -5.75
CA TYR A 452 -12.60 -14.56 -6.12
C TYR A 452 -13.78 -14.59 -5.15
N THR A 453 -13.72 -15.44 -4.11
CA THR A 453 -14.79 -15.65 -3.12
C THR A 453 -14.48 -14.95 -1.80
N ASN A 454 -15.52 -14.74 -0.98
CA ASN A 454 -15.35 -14.29 0.41
C ASN A 454 -15.08 -15.43 1.41
N GLU A 455 -15.00 -16.68 0.92
CA GLU A 455 -14.73 -17.83 1.77
C GLU A 455 -13.25 -17.88 2.20
N PRO A 456 -12.95 -18.39 3.40
CA PRO A 456 -11.58 -18.65 3.83
C PRO A 456 -10.83 -19.52 2.83
N GLY A 457 -9.55 -19.20 2.59
CA GLY A 457 -8.72 -19.99 1.68
C GLY A 457 -8.43 -21.39 2.22
N GLN A 458 -8.42 -22.39 1.33
CA GLN A 458 -7.80 -23.69 1.62
C GLN A 458 -6.39 -23.72 1.04
N TYR A 459 -5.45 -24.34 1.74
CA TYR A 459 -4.02 -24.23 1.39
C TYR A 459 -3.36 -25.57 1.18
N HIS A 460 -2.43 -25.61 0.24
CA HIS A 460 -1.62 -26.78 -0.06
C HIS A 460 -0.19 -26.38 -0.39
N HIS A 461 0.72 -27.35 -0.32
CA HIS A 461 2.09 -27.21 -0.81
C HIS A 461 2.71 -28.60 -1.02
N VAL A 462 3.95 -28.64 -1.49
CA VAL A 462 4.67 -29.87 -1.81
C VAL A 462 6.07 -29.84 -1.16
N PRO A 463 6.24 -30.25 0.12
CA PRO A 463 7.51 -30.19 0.80
C PRO A 463 8.27 -31.53 0.66
N SER A 464 9.47 -31.56 1.22
CA SER A 464 10.04 -32.83 1.69
C SER A 464 9.42 -33.19 3.03
N ALA A 465 8.99 -34.42 3.22
CA ALA A 465 8.36 -34.88 4.45
C ALA A 465 9.20 -35.98 5.10
N THR A 466 9.21 -36.05 6.42
CA THR A 466 9.78 -37.22 7.08
C THR A 466 8.86 -38.43 7.00
N GLU A 467 9.42 -39.61 7.27
CA GLU A 467 8.65 -40.76 7.74
C GLU A 467 7.85 -40.41 9.01
N PRO A 468 6.74 -41.12 9.30
CA PRO A 468 6.00 -40.94 10.55
C PRO A 468 6.89 -41.15 11.78
N CYS A 469 6.77 -40.24 12.75
CA CYS A 469 7.60 -40.22 13.94
C CYS A 469 6.82 -39.81 15.20
N TYR A 470 7.32 -40.23 16.36
CA TYR A 470 6.89 -39.73 17.66
C TYR A 470 7.97 -38.84 18.26
N ILE A 471 7.54 -37.81 19.00
CA ILE A 471 8.43 -37.05 19.90
C ILE A 471 8.44 -37.78 21.24
N ILE A 472 9.60 -38.31 21.65
CA ILE A 472 9.73 -39.13 22.88
C ILE A 472 9.84 -38.25 24.13
N SER A 473 10.65 -37.20 24.07
CA SER A 473 10.85 -36.27 25.17
C SER A 473 10.67 -34.85 24.61
N PRO A 474 9.55 -34.17 24.90
CA PRO A 474 9.52 -32.72 24.73
C PRO A 474 10.54 -32.15 25.75
N PRO A 475 11.48 -31.29 25.35
CA PRO A 475 12.31 -30.57 26.31
C PRO A 475 11.37 -29.74 27.20
N ASP A 476 11.66 -29.69 28.51
CA ASP A 476 10.85 -29.03 29.55
C ASP A 476 10.07 -27.82 29.01
N ASP A 477 8.76 -27.81 29.24
CA ASP A 477 7.81 -26.80 28.75
C ASP A 477 7.98 -25.42 29.42
N THR A 478 9.01 -25.25 30.25
CA THR A 478 9.20 -24.08 31.12
C THR A 478 10.08 -22.98 30.55
N HIS A 479 10.67 -23.11 29.35
CA HIS A 479 11.53 -22.04 28.84
C HIS A 479 11.41 -21.77 27.33
N GLN A 480 10.98 -20.55 26.99
CA GLN A 480 11.30 -19.85 25.73
C GLN A 480 12.82 -19.48 25.65
N GLY A 481 13.71 -20.29 26.22
CA GLY A 481 15.14 -20.01 26.29
C GLY A 481 15.80 -20.06 24.92
N SER A 482 16.60 -19.06 24.59
CA SER A 482 17.38 -18.94 23.36
C SER A 482 18.63 -19.85 23.36
N GLY A 483 18.45 -21.16 23.58
CA GLY A 483 19.52 -22.15 23.67
C GLY A 483 19.25 -23.42 22.83
N PRO A 484 20.29 -24.16 22.41
CA PRO A 484 20.11 -25.41 21.68
C PRO A 484 19.45 -26.48 22.55
N GLN A 485 18.27 -26.98 22.15
CA GLN A 485 17.56 -28.08 22.79
C GLN A 485 17.64 -29.34 21.92
N VAL A 486 17.74 -30.52 22.52
CA VAL A 486 17.77 -31.80 21.78
C VAL A 486 16.39 -32.44 21.80
N LEU A 487 15.81 -32.65 20.61
CA LEU A 487 14.60 -33.44 20.43
C LEU A 487 14.96 -34.87 20.03
N GLN A 488 14.33 -35.85 20.69
CA GLN A 488 14.39 -37.26 20.30
C GLN A 488 13.17 -37.62 19.45
N LEU A 489 13.44 -37.97 18.19
CA LEU A 489 12.43 -38.40 17.23
C LEU A 489 12.56 -39.91 16.99
N ARG A 490 11.47 -40.66 17.21
CA ARG A 490 11.41 -42.10 16.92
C ARG A 490 10.57 -42.35 15.68
N PHE A 491 11.21 -42.79 14.60
CA PHE A 491 10.59 -43.12 13.32
C PHE A 491 10.16 -44.58 13.34
N TYR A 492 8.89 -44.86 13.01
CA TYR A 492 8.28 -46.19 13.18
C TYR A 492 7.66 -46.77 11.89
N GLY A 493 7.78 -46.08 10.76
CA GLY A 493 7.31 -46.56 9.46
C GLY A 493 8.19 -47.65 8.81
N ARG A 494 9.13 -48.23 9.56
CA ARG A 494 10.11 -49.22 9.09
C ARG A 494 10.03 -50.50 9.91
N THR A 495 10.53 -51.60 9.34
CA THR A 495 10.72 -52.88 10.05
C THR A 495 11.51 -52.69 11.33
N ASP A 496 12.55 -51.84 11.29
CA ASP A 496 13.35 -51.44 12.45
C ASP A 496 13.18 -49.94 12.75
N PRO A 497 12.52 -49.58 13.87
CA PRO A 497 12.37 -48.20 14.27
C PRO A 497 13.71 -47.50 14.52
N ILE A 498 13.88 -46.29 13.97
CA ILE A 498 15.10 -45.50 14.12
C ILE A 498 14.84 -44.35 15.09
N THR A 499 15.70 -44.17 16.08
CA THR A 499 15.68 -42.98 16.94
C THR A 499 16.77 -42.02 16.48
N ALA A 500 16.39 -40.79 16.15
CA ALA A 500 17.32 -39.73 15.78
C ALA A 500 17.24 -38.58 16.77
N GLN A 501 18.41 -38.11 17.22
CA GLN A 501 18.53 -36.87 17.97
C GLN A 501 18.75 -35.69 17.02
N VAL A 502 17.93 -34.67 17.20
CA VAL A 502 17.92 -33.45 16.41
C VAL A 502 18.12 -32.25 17.33
N SER A 503 19.17 -31.47 17.10
CA SER A 503 19.32 -30.19 17.78
C SER A 503 18.33 -29.18 17.23
N THR A 504 17.72 -28.40 18.11
CA THR A 504 16.74 -27.35 17.80
C THR A 504 17.16 -26.07 18.47
N THR A 505 16.94 -24.96 17.78
CA THR A 505 17.32 -23.62 18.25
C THR A 505 16.10 -22.83 18.70
N ARG A 506 14.91 -23.18 18.20
CA ARG A 506 13.64 -22.57 18.60
C ARG A 506 12.45 -23.45 18.19
N ARG A 507 11.35 -23.34 18.93
CA ARG A 507 10.06 -23.97 18.62
C ARG A 507 8.90 -23.04 19.00
N HIS A 508 7.76 -23.21 18.36
CA HIS A 508 6.47 -22.72 18.85
C HIS A 508 5.34 -23.63 18.35
N GLY A 509 4.14 -23.47 18.91
CA GLY A 509 3.02 -24.38 18.71
C GLY A 509 2.95 -25.48 19.76
N CYS A 510 1.96 -26.34 19.59
CA CYS A 510 1.58 -27.38 20.54
C CYS A 510 2.13 -28.75 20.08
N LEU A 511 3.31 -29.13 20.57
CA LEU A 511 3.91 -30.44 20.29
C LEU A 511 3.67 -31.39 21.46
N VAL A 512 2.94 -32.47 21.25
CA VAL A 512 2.53 -33.41 22.30
C VAL A 512 3.36 -34.69 22.19
N SER A 513 3.82 -35.22 23.33
CA SER A 513 4.56 -36.48 23.37
C SER A 513 3.70 -37.68 22.96
N SER A 514 4.32 -38.68 22.32
CA SER A 514 3.63 -39.91 21.90
C SER A 514 2.41 -39.69 20.99
N VAL A 515 2.37 -38.59 20.23
CA VAL A 515 1.41 -38.38 19.14
C VAL A 515 2.17 -38.53 17.80
N PRO A 516 1.58 -39.19 16.79
CA PRO A 516 2.25 -39.39 15.51
C PRO A 516 2.32 -38.10 14.69
N TYR A 517 3.53 -37.72 14.28
CA TYR A 517 3.80 -36.58 13.43
C TYR A 517 4.49 -36.97 12.14
N ARG A 518 4.30 -36.16 11.09
CA ARG A 518 5.28 -35.97 10.03
C ARG A 518 5.87 -34.58 10.13
N LEU A 519 7.17 -34.45 9.86
CA LEU A 519 7.83 -33.15 9.81
C LEU A 519 8.00 -32.73 8.34
N LEU A 520 7.47 -31.55 8.01
CA LEU A 520 7.47 -31.00 6.66
C LEU A 520 8.53 -29.90 6.53
N ARG A 521 9.45 -30.03 5.57
CA ARG A 521 10.54 -29.07 5.37
C ARG A 521 10.07 -27.85 4.58
N VAL A 522 10.33 -26.65 5.12
CA VAL A 522 9.81 -25.37 4.58
C VAL A 522 10.88 -24.52 3.88
N GLU A 523 12.10 -24.49 4.40
CA GLU A 523 13.12 -23.56 3.93
C GLU A 523 14.15 -24.24 2.99
N LEU A 524 14.70 -23.46 2.05
CA LEU A 524 15.78 -23.86 1.14
C LEU A 524 17.02 -24.41 1.88
N TRP A 525 17.39 -23.81 3.03
CA TRP A 525 18.53 -24.25 3.86
C TRP A 525 18.19 -25.41 4.82
N GLY A 526 16.92 -25.82 4.89
CA GLY A 526 16.47 -27.01 5.62
C GLY A 526 16.46 -26.88 7.14
N THR A 527 16.38 -25.66 7.69
CA THR A 527 16.35 -25.44 9.14
C THR A 527 14.92 -25.38 9.70
N ILE A 528 13.94 -24.93 8.93
CA ILE A 528 12.54 -24.81 9.38
C ILE A 528 11.73 -26.04 8.95
N TRP A 529 11.10 -26.67 9.95
CA TRP A 529 10.25 -27.85 9.80
C TRP A 529 8.90 -27.61 10.49
N VAL A 530 7.81 -28.00 9.84
CA VAL A 530 6.45 -27.90 10.39
C VAL A 530 6.04 -29.29 10.86
N ALA A 531 5.63 -29.41 12.11
CA ALA A 531 5.09 -30.64 12.66
C ALA A 531 3.60 -30.72 12.35
N VAL A 532 3.20 -31.80 11.68
CA VAL A 532 1.81 -32.01 11.29
C VAL A 532 1.31 -33.40 11.69
N GLU A 533 0.03 -33.47 12.06
CA GLU A 533 -0.72 -34.73 12.18
C GLU A 533 -1.30 -35.06 10.80
N VAL A 534 -1.12 -36.29 10.33
CA VAL A 534 -1.75 -36.78 9.10
C VAL A 534 -3.07 -37.43 9.47
N VAL A 535 -4.18 -36.86 8.98
CA VAL A 535 -5.54 -37.29 9.32
C VAL A 535 -6.28 -37.96 8.16
N GLY A 536 -5.70 -37.94 6.96
CA GLY A 536 -6.28 -38.57 5.79
C GLY A 536 -5.43 -38.45 4.54
N GLU A 537 -5.96 -38.96 3.43
CA GLU A 537 -5.44 -38.76 2.09
C GLU A 537 -6.56 -38.25 1.20
N ARG A 538 -6.21 -37.40 0.24
CA ARG A 538 -7.13 -36.98 -0.82
C ARG A 538 -6.42 -36.90 -2.16
N GLU A 539 -7.19 -36.87 -3.23
CA GLU A 539 -6.65 -36.52 -4.53
C GLU A 539 -6.61 -34.99 -4.71
N LEU A 540 -5.48 -34.49 -5.20
CA LEU A 540 -5.28 -33.09 -5.58
C LEU A 540 -4.57 -33.04 -6.92
N ARG A 541 -5.27 -32.57 -7.97
CA ARG A 541 -4.73 -32.43 -9.34
C ARG A 541 -4.15 -33.74 -9.89
N GLY A 542 -4.86 -34.86 -9.73
CA GLY A 542 -4.43 -36.17 -10.22
C GLY A 542 -3.30 -36.83 -9.43
N LYS A 543 -2.90 -36.26 -8.28
CA LYS A 543 -1.88 -36.83 -7.38
C LYS A 543 -2.44 -37.01 -5.98
N LYS A 544 -1.98 -38.05 -5.29
CA LYS A 544 -2.28 -38.24 -3.86
C LYS A 544 -1.62 -37.12 -3.04
N ALA A 545 -2.40 -36.53 -2.14
CA ALA A 545 -1.95 -35.55 -1.17
C ALA A 545 -2.40 -35.95 0.24
N LEU A 546 -1.54 -35.76 1.23
CA LEU A 546 -1.87 -35.98 2.64
C LEU A 546 -2.75 -34.83 3.14
N GLU A 547 -3.82 -35.16 3.85
CA GLU A 547 -4.59 -34.19 4.62
C GLU A 547 -3.98 -34.06 6.01
N VAL A 548 -3.61 -32.84 6.40
CA VAL A 548 -2.83 -32.62 7.60
C VAL A 548 -3.32 -31.46 8.45
N ILE A 549 -3.06 -31.54 9.74
CA ILE A 549 -3.30 -30.48 10.72
C ILE A 549 -1.95 -29.96 11.22
N LYS A 550 -1.74 -28.65 11.16
CA LYS A 550 -0.52 -27.99 11.66
C LYS A 550 -0.58 -27.91 13.19
N TRP A 551 0.48 -28.36 13.85
CA TRP A 551 0.58 -28.30 15.30
C TRP A 551 1.73 -27.43 15.80
N GLY A 552 2.84 -27.36 15.07
CA GLY A 552 3.95 -26.49 15.47
C GLY A 552 5.01 -26.31 14.41
N VAL A 553 5.95 -25.43 14.71
CA VAL A 553 7.10 -25.12 13.86
C VAL A 553 8.37 -25.31 14.67
N ILE A 554 9.33 -26.02 14.10
CA ILE A 554 10.62 -26.38 14.70
C ILE A 554 11.74 -25.79 13.84
N LYS A 555 12.59 -24.98 14.45
CA LYS A 555 13.85 -24.53 13.85
C LYS A 555 14.97 -25.47 14.26
N MET A 556 15.23 -26.47 13.43
CA MET A 556 16.35 -27.40 13.59
C MET A 556 17.70 -26.70 13.36
N GLY A 557 18.73 -27.18 14.04
CA GLY A 557 20.10 -26.74 13.82
C GLY A 557 20.56 -27.02 12.39
N SER A 558 21.55 -26.26 11.92
CA SER A 558 22.12 -26.43 10.58
C SER A 558 22.61 -27.87 10.36
N GLY A 559 22.34 -28.43 9.18
CA GLY A 559 22.75 -29.79 8.81
C GLY A 559 21.86 -30.92 9.32
N GLN A 560 20.96 -30.69 10.29
CA GLN A 560 20.08 -31.74 10.83
C GLN A 560 19.13 -32.32 9.77
N GLY A 561 18.54 -31.48 8.93
CA GLY A 561 17.71 -31.94 7.81
C GLY A 561 18.49 -32.82 6.82
N ARG A 562 19.79 -32.54 6.61
CA ARG A 562 20.67 -33.35 5.77
C ARG A 562 20.98 -34.70 6.43
N LYS A 563 21.15 -34.73 7.77
CA LYS A 563 21.33 -35.96 8.56
C LYS A 563 20.11 -36.88 8.41
N LEU A 564 18.89 -36.35 8.59
CA LEU A 564 17.66 -37.14 8.39
C LEU A 564 17.54 -37.69 6.97
N ARG A 565 17.89 -36.88 5.95
CA ARG A 565 17.92 -37.34 4.56
C ARG A 565 18.93 -38.46 4.33
N LYS A 566 20.15 -38.37 4.91
CA LYS A 566 21.18 -39.43 4.80
C LYS A 566 20.74 -40.76 5.44
N LEU A 567 19.88 -40.70 6.46
CA LEU A 567 19.27 -41.89 7.08
C LEU A 567 18.11 -42.46 6.25
N GLY A 568 17.77 -41.84 5.11
CA GLY A 568 16.63 -42.22 4.27
C GLY A 568 15.27 -41.97 4.93
N LEU A 569 15.21 -41.06 5.90
CA LEU A 569 14.00 -40.77 6.69
C LEU A 569 13.15 -39.64 6.08
N VAL A 570 13.51 -39.14 4.90
CA VAL A 570 12.89 -37.97 4.26
C VAL A 570 12.54 -38.28 2.82
N SER A 571 11.25 -38.26 2.50
CA SER A 571 10.73 -38.28 1.13
C SER A 571 10.76 -36.89 0.52
N LYS A 572 10.90 -36.81 -0.81
CA LYS A 572 10.72 -35.57 -1.57
C LYS A 572 9.30 -35.49 -2.10
N ASP A 573 8.90 -34.29 -2.52
CA ASP A 573 7.72 -34.01 -3.34
C ASP A 573 6.40 -34.60 -2.81
N THR A 574 6.18 -34.53 -1.49
CA THR A 574 4.96 -35.04 -0.87
C THR A 574 3.84 -34.02 -1.05
N GLY A 575 2.72 -34.35 -1.69
CA GLY A 575 1.58 -33.42 -1.74
C GLY A 575 0.92 -33.28 -0.36
N VAL A 576 0.61 -32.06 0.08
CA VAL A 576 -0.02 -31.84 1.39
C VAL A 576 -1.10 -30.77 1.31
N VAL A 577 -2.27 -31.04 1.89
CA VAL A 577 -3.39 -30.11 2.06
C VAL A 577 -3.64 -29.89 3.54
N TYR A 578 -3.72 -28.63 3.95
CA TYR A 578 -3.97 -28.26 5.34
C TYR A 578 -5.47 -28.20 5.63
N LEU A 579 -5.88 -28.85 6.71
CA LEU A 579 -7.20 -28.70 7.32
C LEU A 579 -7.10 -27.72 8.50
N SER A 580 -8.16 -26.96 8.74
CA SER A 580 -8.24 -26.01 9.86
C SER A 580 -9.65 -25.94 10.42
N SER A 581 -9.80 -25.31 11.58
CA SER A 581 -11.10 -25.03 12.23
C SER A 581 -11.91 -26.31 12.47
N GLU A 582 -13.21 -26.31 12.15
CA GLU A 582 -14.13 -27.41 12.42
C GLU A 582 -13.74 -28.72 11.73
N GLU A 583 -13.22 -28.66 10.50
CA GLU A 583 -12.81 -29.88 9.77
C GLU A 583 -11.60 -30.55 10.45
N ALA A 584 -10.64 -29.75 10.93
CA ALA A 584 -9.50 -30.27 11.68
C ALA A 584 -9.92 -30.85 13.03
N LEU A 585 -10.84 -30.18 13.74
CA LEU A 585 -11.41 -30.66 14.99
C LEU A 585 -12.12 -32.02 14.81
N ALA A 586 -12.93 -32.16 13.76
CA ALA A 586 -13.69 -33.38 13.49
C ALA A 586 -12.80 -34.58 13.10
N ARG A 587 -11.59 -34.33 12.58
CA ARG A 587 -10.72 -35.38 12.02
C ARG A 587 -9.52 -35.75 12.88
N SER A 588 -9.07 -34.87 13.78
CA SER A 588 -7.98 -35.21 14.69
C SER A 588 -8.41 -36.32 15.65
N LYS A 589 -7.54 -37.32 15.85
CA LYS A 589 -7.79 -38.40 16.83
C LYS A 589 -7.31 -38.06 18.23
N HIS A 590 -6.72 -36.87 18.39
CA HIS A 590 -5.98 -36.47 19.59
C HIS A 590 -6.39 -35.10 20.10
N VAL A 591 -7.62 -34.65 19.76
CA VAL A 591 -8.18 -33.34 20.12
C VAL A 591 -7.96 -33.00 21.59
N ASP A 592 -8.35 -33.89 22.51
CA ASP A 592 -8.26 -33.64 23.96
C ASP A 592 -6.83 -33.33 24.40
N ARG A 593 -5.87 -34.12 23.93
CA ARG A 593 -4.45 -33.96 24.29
C ARG A 593 -3.89 -32.64 23.76
N TYR A 594 -4.31 -32.25 22.55
CA TYR A 594 -3.89 -30.98 21.96
C TYR A 594 -4.54 -29.77 22.62
N MET A 595 -5.83 -29.86 22.95
CA MET A 595 -6.55 -28.81 23.65
C MET A 595 -5.99 -28.58 25.05
N GLU A 596 -5.65 -29.66 25.76
CA GLU A 596 -5.00 -29.59 27.07
C GLU A 596 -3.64 -28.87 26.98
N ALA A 597 -2.78 -29.27 26.04
CA ALA A 597 -1.48 -28.66 25.85
C ALA A 597 -1.56 -27.20 25.34
N PHE A 598 -2.54 -26.88 24.50
CA PHE A 598 -2.82 -25.51 24.05
C PHE A 598 -3.25 -24.61 25.21
N ASN A 599 -4.18 -25.07 26.05
CA ASN A 599 -4.67 -24.31 27.21
C ASN A 599 -3.56 -24.08 28.24
N ARG A 600 -2.76 -25.11 28.53
CA ARG A 600 -1.59 -25.01 29.42
C ARG A 600 -0.59 -23.96 28.93
N THR A 601 -0.30 -23.94 27.63
CA THR A 601 0.59 -22.95 27.02
C THR A 601 0.04 -21.52 27.16
N LYS A 602 -1.29 -21.36 27.03
CA LYS A 602 -1.97 -20.07 27.19
C LYS A 602 -1.96 -19.58 28.64
N GLU A 603 -2.13 -20.46 29.61
CA GLU A 603 -2.07 -20.15 31.05
C GLU A 603 -0.66 -19.69 31.45
N ASN A 604 0.38 -20.42 31.02
CA ASN A 604 1.77 -20.04 31.28
C ASN A 604 2.09 -18.64 30.74
N ARG A 605 1.64 -18.29 29.52
CA ARG A 605 1.84 -16.94 28.96
C ARG A 605 1.10 -15.85 29.73
N ARG A 606 -0.09 -16.15 30.26
CA ARG A 606 -0.82 -15.18 31.09
C ARG A 606 -0.08 -14.90 32.39
N ALA A 607 0.54 -15.92 32.99
CA ALA A 607 1.35 -15.76 34.19
C ALA A 607 2.61 -14.91 33.91
N GLU A 608 3.28 -15.11 32.77
CA GLU A 608 4.48 -14.34 32.38
C GLU A 608 4.20 -12.84 32.06
N ILE A 609 2.99 -12.50 31.63
CA ILE A 609 2.60 -11.11 31.31
C ILE A 609 2.06 -10.37 32.55
N GLY A 610 1.58 -11.11 33.56
CA GLY A 610 1.04 -10.56 34.81
C GLY A 610 2.07 -10.35 35.93
N SER A 611 3.32 -10.80 35.72
CA SER A 611 4.50 -10.55 36.57
C SER A 611 5.38 -9.47 35.97
#